data_AF-A0A0N0P376-F1
#
_entry.id   AF-A0A0N0P376-F1
#
_cell.length_a   1.000
_cell.length_b   1.000
_cell.length_c   1.000
_cell.angle_alpha   90.00
_cell.angle_beta   90.00
_cell.angle_gamma   90.00
#
_symmetry.space_group_name_H-M   'P 1'
#
loop_
_entity.id
_entity.type
_entity.pdbx_description
1 polymer ?
#
loop_
_entity_poly.entity_id
_entity_poly.type
_entity_poly.pdbx_seq_one_letter_code
_entity_poly.pdbx_strand_id
1 'polypeptide(L)'
;MSFGRTAVLLRPYSRVAFSKRSQAGGVNLNKGALTQRELGDSFTEPEVYRNKANITAVLKTHRKERRLLDEERQRSLMDKLKLDVNTEEALRSGRRLPQTAAEMQAVQSSDDAVAATVHDTGDYCTTMRNLMRREVDRRDHVADKFAQPPTSREFYQLFRKLRANDDDDEKVEGHHRRLVEVHGVYPSSRMDAFMLDDDTYFPDWVHALPYSLRDRVKYGSLGLTEEDEALRVRLARMPRDARLREWARLKKSKEYRAAAEETLSLAELRDVRQGKRRFHWLQRKRQKRAAMLRRMAMRKPEGYEQWPSSVTDFSQRIAFIAQHVENGLQTRGEWPLSRDALTQAKIKRRQDEAQRTFLMTAAEKKISRAAGSGGNMHGGMHELLHSLDHPEKRYKKLSRKTYANRVNAIVHGDQDEHGRKYRKMHNLATRRVRPYNSLAEMALEKEVRKEPLVNISGLHHTDDEHWSRYQKSWVDGMPSQRYGA
;
A
#
# COMPACT_ATOMS: atom_id res chain seq x y z
N MET A 1 52.17 -2.53 -25.02
CA MET A 1 51.06 -1.69 -25.50
C MET A 1 50.34 -2.44 -26.61
N SER A 2 49.17 -3.03 -26.32
CA SER A 2 48.35 -3.73 -27.32
C SER A 2 47.18 -2.83 -27.71
N PHE A 3 47.07 -2.52 -29.00
CA PHE A 3 46.00 -1.71 -29.57
C PHE A 3 44.63 -2.37 -29.37
N GLY A 4 43.89 -1.91 -28.37
CA GLY A 4 42.46 -2.16 -28.22
C GLY A 4 41.65 -1.28 -29.16
N ARG A 5 41.63 -1.57 -30.47
CA ARG A 5 40.80 -0.85 -31.45
C ARG A 5 40.26 -1.76 -32.56
N THR A 6 39.32 -2.65 -32.22
CA THR A 6 38.39 -3.28 -33.20
C THR A 6 37.18 -3.88 -32.48
N ALA A 7 36.37 -3.05 -31.80
CA ALA A 7 35.10 -3.52 -31.22
C ALA A 7 33.93 -2.54 -31.39
N VAL A 8 34.06 -1.54 -32.25
CA VAL A 8 33.00 -0.53 -32.47
C VAL A 8 32.06 -0.88 -33.63
N LEU A 9 32.45 -1.77 -34.55
CA LEU A 9 31.65 -2.09 -35.75
C LEU A 9 30.78 -3.37 -35.67
N LEU A 10 30.86 -4.16 -34.60
CA LEU A 10 30.17 -5.48 -34.51
C LEU A 10 28.84 -5.47 -33.72
N ARG A 11 28.48 -4.36 -33.08
CA ARG A 11 27.22 -4.28 -32.29
C ARG A 11 25.91 -4.00 -33.05
N PRO A 12 25.85 -3.78 -34.39
CA PRO A 12 24.56 -3.75 -35.10
C PRO A 12 24.16 -5.08 -35.76
N TYR A 13 25.09 -5.89 -36.31
CA TYR A 13 24.70 -6.95 -37.27
C TYR A 13 23.83 -8.07 -36.66
N SER A 14 24.12 -8.52 -35.45
CA SER A 14 23.33 -9.55 -34.75
C SER A 14 21.90 -9.10 -34.39
N ARG A 15 21.64 -7.79 -34.38
CA ARG A 15 20.32 -7.22 -34.10
C ARG A 15 19.51 -6.93 -35.37
N VAL A 16 20.14 -6.93 -36.54
CA VAL A 16 19.50 -6.60 -37.83
C VAL A 16 18.26 -7.45 -38.10
N ALA A 17 18.27 -8.73 -37.72
CA ALA A 17 17.14 -9.65 -37.91
C ALA A 17 15.90 -9.33 -37.05
N PHE A 18 16.03 -8.52 -35.99
CA PHE A 18 14.96 -8.25 -35.02
C PHE A 18 14.62 -6.77 -34.86
N SER A 19 15.59 -5.88 -35.05
CA SER A 19 15.41 -4.44 -34.82
C SER A 19 14.66 -3.77 -35.97
N LYS A 20 13.83 -2.76 -35.66
CA LYS A 20 13.25 -1.88 -36.67
C LYS A 20 14.38 -1.21 -37.47
N ARG A 21 14.25 -1.20 -38.79
CA ARG A 21 15.18 -0.54 -39.72
C ARG A 21 14.48 0.69 -40.28
N SER A 22 15.09 1.86 -40.13
CA SER A 22 14.58 3.11 -40.70
C SER A 22 15.74 3.92 -41.26
N GLN A 23 15.63 4.32 -42.53
CA GLN A 23 16.60 5.22 -43.16
C GLN A 23 16.44 6.66 -42.65
N ALA A 24 15.20 7.07 -42.35
CA ALA A 24 14.86 8.38 -41.81
C ALA A 24 15.03 8.50 -40.27
N GLY A 25 15.77 7.57 -39.65
CA GLY A 25 16.01 7.58 -38.19
C GLY A 25 14.76 7.35 -37.32
N GLY A 26 13.65 6.89 -37.91
CA GLY A 26 12.38 6.69 -37.20
C GLY A 26 11.53 7.94 -37.04
N VAL A 27 11.79 9.01 -37.79
CA VAL A 27 10.98 10.23 -37.76
C VAL A 27 9.62 9.98 -38.43
N ASN A 28 8.54 10.02 -37.65
CA ASN A 28 7.17 9.79 -38.09
C ASN A 28 6.21 10.91 -37.60
N LEU A 29 6.59 12.17 -37.83
CA LEU A 29 5.78 13.33 -37.42
C LEU A 29 4.63 13.57 -38.41
N ASN A 30 3.40 13.36 -37.95
CA ASN A 30 2.20 13.77 -38.70
C ASN A 30 1.79 15.18 -38.26
N LYS A 31 1.89 16.16 -39.17
CA LYS A 31 1.52 17.56 -38.89
C LYS A 31 0.00 17.80 -38.85
N GLY A 32 -0.80 16.85 -39.32
CA GLY A 32 -2.27 16.93 -39.25
C GLY A 32 -2.87 16.23 -38.02
N ALA A 33 -2.05 15.58 -37.19
CA ALA A 33 -2.49 14.99 -35.93
C ALA A 33 -2.40 16.03 -34.80
N LEU A 34 -3.41 16.07 -33.93
CA LEU A 34 -3.42 16.99 -32.80
C LEU A 34 -2.22 16.74 -31.88
N THR A 35 -1.43 17.79 -31.67
CA THR A 35 -0.27 17.71 -30.77
C THR A 35 -0.69 17.88 -29.31
N GLN A 36 0.16 17.46 -28.38
CA GLN A 36 -0.07 17.71 -26.94
C GLN A 36 -0.22 19.20 -26.60
N ARG A 37 0.33 20.10 -27.43
CA ARG A 37 0.16 21.55 -27.23
C ARG A 37 -1.23 22.02 -27.65
N GLU A 38 -1.76 21.48 -28.75
CA GLU A 38 -3.10 21.82 -29.25
C GLU A 38 -4.21 21.22 -28.40
N LEU A 39 -4.00 20.02 -27.86
CA LEU A 39 -4.91 19.42 -26.87
C LEU A 39 -4.94 20.22 -25.55
N GLY A 40 -3.94 21.06 -25.29
CA GLY A 40 -3.90 21.94 -24.14
C GLY A 40 -3.75 21.18 -22.82
N ASP A 41 -4.74 21.30 -21.93
CA ASP A 41 -4.70 20.75 -20.58
C ASP A 41 -5.62 19.53 -20.43
N SER A 42 -5.00 18.37 -20.21
CA SER A 42 -5.69 17.08 -20.06
C SER A 42 -6.52 16.92 -18.78
N PHE A 43 -6.59 17.91 -17.89
CA PHE A 43 -7.31 17.77 -16.60
C PHE A 43 -8.82 17.47 -16.76
N THR A 44 -9.40 17.84 -17.90
CA THR A 44 -10.81 17.58 -18.25
C THR A 44 -11.09 16.13 -18.66
N GLU A 45 -10.05 15.35 -18.95
CA GLU A 45 -10.20 13.95 -19.35
C GLU A 45 -10.62 13.08 -18.15
N PRO A 46 -11.61 12.18 -18.30
CA PRO A 46 -12.10 11.33 -17.21
C PRO A 46 -11.01 10.42 -16.64
N GLU A 47 -10.04 10.04 -17.47
CA GLU A 47 -8.89 9.24 -17.05
C GLU A 47 -7.92 10.00 -16.13
N VAL A 48 -8.03 11.33 -16.04
CA VAL A 48 -7.16 12.20 -15.24
C VAL A 48 -7.85 12.56 -13.92
N TYR A 49 -9.02 13.22 -13.95
CA TYR A 49 -9.70 13.66 -12.71
C TYR A 49 -10.30 12.51 -11.89
N ARG A 50 -10.59 11.34 -12.49
CA ARG A 50 -11.03 10.14 -11.74
C ARG A 50 -9.89 9.23 -11.32
N ASN A 51 -8.63 9.59 -11.61
CA ASN A 51 -7.48 8.73 -11.37
C ASN A 51 -7.03 8.71 -9.91
N LYS A 52 -7.72 7.90 -9.10
CA LYS A 52 -7.38 7.69 -7.68
C LYS A 52 -6.11 6.86 -7.45
N ALA A 53 -5.45 6.38 -8.51
CA ALA A 53 -4.24 5.56 -8.41
C ALA A 53 -2.94 6.38 -8.60
N ASN A 54 -3.04 7.63 -9.07
CA ASN A 54 -1.91 8.46 -9.41
C ASN A 54 -1.88 9.75 -8.58
N ILE A 55 -0.85 9.89 -7.76
CA ILE A 55 -0.61 11.04 -6.88
C ILE A 55 -0.56 12.35 -7.67
N THR A 56 0.18 12.38 -8.79
CA THR A 56 0.29 13.59 -9.61
C THR A 56 -1.05 13.99 -10.21
N ALA A 57 -1.88 13.02 -10.64
CA ALA A 57 -3.19 13.30 -11.21
C ALA A 57 -4.10 13.93 -10.16
N VAL A 58 -4.24 13.32 -8.98
CA VAL A 58 -5.06 13.85 -7.87
C VAL A 58 -4.55 15.24 -7.43
N LEU A 59 -3.25 15.42 -7.29
CA LEU A 59 -2.66 16.67 -6.82
C LEU A 59 -2.88 17.81 -7.82
N LYS A 60 -2.59 17.58 -9.10
CA LYS A 60 -2.66 18.63 -10.13
C LYS A 60 -4.09 18.98 -10.51
N THR A 61 -4.99 17.99 -10.56
CA THR A 61 -6.41 18.22 -10.86
C THR A 61 -7.06 19.06 -9.78
N HIS A 62 -6.90 18.69 -8.50
CA HIS A 62 -7.42 19.46 -7.38
C HIS A 62 -6.92 20.91 -7.39
N ARG A 63 -5.61 21.11 -7.60
CA ARG A 63 -5.03 22.46 -7.72
C ARG A 63 -5.59 23.25 -8.90
N LYS A 64 -5.81 22.60 -10.04
CA LYS A 64 -6.32 23.25 -11.25
C LYS A 64 -7.79 23.64 -11.09
N GLU A 65 -8.63 22.72 -10.63
CA GLU A 65 -10.06 22.96 -10.35
C GLU A 65 -10.24 24.11 -9.38
N ARG A 66 -9.50 24.08 -8.27
CA ARG A 66 -9.54 25.13 -7.27
C ARG A 66 -9.11 26.48 -7.82
N ARG A 67 -7.97 26.54 -8.52
CA ARG A 67 -7.50 27.77 -9.15
C ARG A 67 -8.55 28.37 -10.09
N LEU A 68 -9.22 27.54 -10.89
CA LEU A 68 -10.27 27.99 -11.80
C LEU A 68 -11.49 28.53 -11.04
N LEU A 69 -11.91 27.87 -9.95
CA LEU A 69 -13.00 28.34 -9.10
C LEU A 69 -12.69 29.69 -8.44
N ASP A 70 -11.44 29.88 -7.98
CA ASP A 70 -11.01 31.14 -7.38
C ASP A 70 -10.94 32.27 -8.44
N GLU A 71 -10.41 31.98 -9.63
CA GLU A 71 -10.39 32.92 -10.77
C GLU A 71 -11.82 33.32 -11.21
N GLU A 72 -12.76 32.37 -11.26
CA GLU A 72 -14.17 32.62 -11.61
C GLU A 72 -14.89 33.45 -10.54
N ARG A 73 -14.67 33.15 -9.25
CA ARG A 73 -15.23 33.94 -8.14
C ARG A 73 -14.72 35.37 -8.17
N GLN A 74 -13.42 35.56 -8.40
CA GLN A 74 -12.83 36.89 -8.47
C GLN A 74 -13.38 37.66 -9.68
N ARG A 75 -13.42 37.04 -10.87
CA ARG A 75 -14.01 37.67 -12.07
C ARG A 75 -15.46 38.07 -11.84
N SER A 76 -16.28 37.16 -11.31
CA SER A 76 -17.70 37.41 -11.02
C SER A 76 -17.91 38.55 -10.03
N LEU A 77 -16.97 38.77 -9.11
CA LEU A 77 -17.01 39.89 -8.17
C LEU A 77 -16.60 41.20 -8.85
N MET A 78 -15.57 41.20 -9.69
CA MET A 78 -15.16 42.40 -10.44
C MET A 78 -16.25 42.88 -11.40
N ASP A 79 -16.93 41.95 -12.08
CA ASP A 79 -18.08 42.24 -12.94
C ASP A 79 -19.22 42.90 -12.15
N LYS A 80 -19.49 42.44 -10.91
CA LYS A 80 -20.49 43.05 -10.01
C LYS A 80 -20.10 44.45 -9.57
N LEU A 81 -18.81 44.71 -9.39
CA LEU A 81 -18.28 46.02 -9.01
C LEU A 81 -18.17 46.99 -10.20
N LYS A 82 -18.47 46.52 -11.43
CA LYS A 82 -18.40 47.30 -12.67
C LYS A 82 -17.05 47.99 -12.88
N LEU A 83 -15.98 47.32 -12.48
CA LEU A 83 -14.62 47.79 -12.72
C LEU A 83 -14.25 47.51 -14.18
N ASP A 84 -13.60 48.48 -14.83
CA ASP A 84 -13.04 48.27 -16.17
C ASP A 84 -11.86 47.29 -16.10
N VAL A 85 -11.60 46.56 -17.19
CA VAL A 85 -10.53 45.55 -17.26
C VAL A 85 -9.16 46.18 -16.97
N ASN A 86 -8.94 47.41 -17.45
CA ASN A 86 -7.68 48.13 -17.21
C ASN A 86 -7.52 48.54 -15.74
N THR A 87 -8.61 48.93 -15.06
CA THR A 87 -8.56 49.29 -13.65
C THR A 87 -8.42 48.07 -12.77
N GLU A 88 -9.08 46.96 -13.11
CA GLU A 88 -8.90 45.65 -12.46
C GLU A 88 -7.45 45.18 -12.56
N GLU A 89 -6.85 45.18 -13.74
CA GLU A 89 -5.47 44.72 -13.93
C GLU A 89 -4.47 45.63 -13.20
N ALA A 90 -4.69 46.95 -13.21
CA ALA A 90 -3.86 47.90 -12.47
C ALA A 90 -3.92 47.70 -10.94
N LEU A 91 -5.09 47.35 -10.40
CA LEU A 91 -5.27 47.04 -8.98
C LEU A 91 -4.65 45.68 -8.63
N ARG A 92 -4.92 44.63 -9.43
CA ARG A 92 -4.35 43.27 -9.22
C ARG A 92 -2.83 43.25 -9.28
N SER A 93 -2.24 44.02 -10.20
CA SER A 93 -0.78 44.12 -10.35
C SER A 93 -0.11 45.03 -9.32
N GLY A 94 -0.89 45.68 -8.44
CA GLY A 94 -0.40 46.65 -7.46
C GLY A 94 0.15 47.93 -8.11
N ARG A 95 -0.12 48.18 -9.40
CA ARG A 95 0.34 49.38 -10.12
C ARG A 95 -0.42 50.63 -9.71
N ARG A 96 -1.65 50.48 -9.19
CA ARG A 96 -2.50 51.58 -8.72
C ARG A 96 -3.07 51.23 -7.35
N LEU A 97 -3.14 52.23 -6.46
CA LEU A 97 -3.83 52.11 -5.19
C LEU A 97 -5.34 52.34 -5.38
N PRO A 98 -6.20 51.64 -4.62
CA PRO A 98 -7.63 51.82 -4.71
C PRO A 98 -8.04 53.23 -4.22
N GLN A 99 -8.87 53.92 -5.01
CA GLN A 99 -9.34 55.27 -4.73
C GLN A 99 -10.86 55.34 -4.51
N THR A 100 -11.63 54.42 -5.07
CA THR A 100 -13.10 54.38 -4.89
C THR A 100 -13.51 53.24 -3.96
N ALA A 101 -14.73 53.31 -3.40
CA ALA A 101 -15.27 52.23 -2.57
C ALA A 101 -15.32 50.87 -3.30
N ALA A 102 -15.63 50.87 -4.60
CA ALA A 102 -15.62 49.67 -5.43
C ALA A 102 -14.19 49.13 -5.64
N GLU A 103 -13.21 50.00 -5.87
CA GLU A 103 -11.80 49.61 -5.98
C GLU A 103 -11.25 49.09 -4.62
N MET A 104 -11.63 49.71 -3.50
CA MET A 104 -11.26 49.23 -2.16
C MET A 104 -11.87 47.85 -1.87
N GLN A 105 -13.15 47.64 -2.22
CA GLN A 105 -13.81 46.34 -2.07
C GLN A 105 -13.17 45.27 -2.95
N ALA A 106 -12.75 45.61 -4.18
CA ALA A 106 -12.03 44.71 -5.07
C ALA A 106 -10.67 44.28 -4.51
N VAL A 107 -9.89 45.24 -3.98
CA VAL A 107 -8.59 44.93 -3.34
C VAL A 107 -8.79 44.11 -2.07
N GLN A 108 -9.71 44.52 -1.18
CA GLN A 108 -10.05 43.75 0.03
C GLN A 108 -10.48 42.33 -0.29
N SER A 109 -11.35 42.14 -1.28
CA SER A 109 -11.76 40.79 -1.70
C SER A 109 -10.62 39.96 -2.29
N SER A 110 -9.65 40.61 -2.94
CA SER A 110 -8.48 39.94 -3.50
C SER A 110 -7.50 39.57 -2.39
N ASP A 111 -7.30 40.44 -1.41
CA ASP A 111 -6.49 40.16 -0.21
C ASP A 111 -7.15 39.06 0.64
N ASP A 112 -8.47 39.11 0.83
CA ASP A 112 -9.26 38.08 1.50
C ASP A 112 -9.21 36.76 0.73
N ALA A 113 -9.27 36.79 -0.60
CA ALA A 113 -9.11 35.60 -1.43
C ALA A 113 -7.70 35.02 -1.31
N VAL A 114 -6.65 35.85 -1.30
CA VAL A 114 -5.28 35.40 -1.05
C VAL A 114 -5.15 34.79 0.35
N ALA A 115 -5.68 35.44 1.39
CA ALA A 115 -5.71 34.89 2.74
C ALA A 115 -6.48 33.56 2.80
N ALA A 116 -7.66 33.48 2.16
CA ALA A 116 -8.46 32.27 2.06
C ALA A 116 -7.74 31.16 1.30
N THR A 117 -6.95 31.48 0.26
CA THR A 117 -6.16 30.48 -0.46
C THR A 117 -5.07 29.87 0.41
N VAL A 118 -4.48 30.65 1.32
CA VAL A 118 -3.52 30.15 2.32
C VAL A 118 -4.22 29.25 3.35
N HIS A 119 -5.50 29.50 3.65
CA HIS A 119 -6.29 28.70 4.58
C HIS A 119 -6.84 27.41 3.98
N ASP A 120 -7.01 27.31 2.66
CA ASP A 120 -7.49 26.08 2.05
C ASP A 120 -6.31 25.16 1.67
N THR A 121 -6.28 23.99 2.31
CA THR A 121 -5.24 22.97 2.17
C THR A 121 -5.82 21.63 1.71
N GLY A 122 -6.99 21.67 1.06
CA GLY A 122 -7.72 20.50 0.56
C GLY A 122 -6.95 19.60 -0.42
N ASP A 123 -5.84 20.10 -0.99
CA ASP A 123 -4.96 19.36 -1.91
C ASP A 123 -4.49 18.00 -1.37
N TYR A 124 -4.34 17.88 -0.04
CA TYR A 124 -3.94 16.62 0.59
C TYR A 124 -5.15 15.88 1.15
N CYS A 125 -5.49 14.76 0.52
CA CYS A 125 -6.65 13.94 0.89
C CYS A 125 -6.24 12.54 1.36
N THR A 126 -7.21 11.80 1.92
CA THR A 126 -7.04 10.42 2.40
C THR A 126 -6.56 9.47 1.32
N THR A 127 -7.03 9.65 0.08
CA THR A 127 -6.57 8.86 -1.06
C THR A 127 -5.09 9.10 -1.33
N MET A 128 -4.62 10.35 -1.24
CA MET A 128 -3.21 10.70 -1.38
C MET A 128 -2.35 10.01 -0.32
N ARG A 129 -2.77 10.09 0.94
CA ARG A 129 -2.09 9.42 2.06
C ARG A 129 -2.01 7.90 1.86
N ASN A 130 -3.11 7.29 1.44
CA ASN A 130 -3.16 5.86 1.15
C ASN A 130 -2.26 5.47 -0.02
N LEU A 131 -2.14 6.32 -1.06
CA LEU A 131 -1.21 6.09 -2.17
C LEU A 131 0.27 6.17 -1.73
N MET A 132 0.61 7.09 -0.82
CA MET A 132 1.96 7.15 -0.26
C MET A 132 2.30 5.87 0.53
N ARG A 133 1.36 5.37 1.36
CA ARG A 133 1.52 4.11 2.10
C ARG A 133 1.47 2.86 1.20
N ARG A 134 0.84 2.95 0.02
CA ARG A 134 0.70 1.83 -0.93
C ARG A 134 2.04 1.26 -1.37
N GLU A 135 3.11 2.05 -1.41
CA GLU A 135 4.44 1.52 -1.75
C GLU A 135 4.97 0.58 -0.67
N VAL A 136 4.71 0.85 0.61
CA VAL A 136 5.04 -0.06 1.72
C VAL A 136 4.19 -1.33 1.61
N ASP A 137 2.87 -1.19 1.45
CA ASP A 137 1.96 -2.33 1.30
C ASP A 137 2.34 -3.22 0.09
N ARG A 138 2.76 -2.61 -1.02
CA ARG A 138 3.24 -3.31 -2.21
C ARG A 138 4.51 -4.10 -1.90
N ARG A 139 5.49 -3.50 -1.22
CA ARG A 139 6.74 -4.17 -0.84
C ARG A 139 6.46 -5.36 0.05
N ASP A 140 5.63 -5.18 1.08
CA ASP A 140 5.24 -6.25 2.00
C ASP A 140 4.51 -7.38 1.26
N HIS A 141 3.59 -7.06 0.35
CA HIS A 141 2.90 -8.06 -0.47
C HIS A 141 3.86 -8.85 -1.37
N VAL A 142 4.79 -8.18 -2.06
CA VAL A 142 5.77 -8.84 -2.93
C VAL A 142 6.74 -9.68 -2.10
N ALA A 143 7.18 -9.17 -0.95
CA ALA A 143 8.07 -9.86 -0.04
C ALA A 143 7.42 -11.11 0.57
N ASP A 144 6.11 -11.10 0.83
CA ASP A 144 5.36 -12.26 1.33
C ASP A 144 5.07 -13.28 0.22
N LYS A 145 4.60 -12.81 -0.95
CA LYS A 145 4.17 -13.68 -2.06
C LYS A 145 5.31 -14.38 -2.79
N PHE A 146 6.46 -13.73 -2.87
CA PHE A 146 7.63 -14.23 -3.60
C PHE A 146 8.85 -14.35 -2.70
N ALA A 147 8.61 -14.56 -1.40
CA ALA A 147 9.65 -14.73 -0.40
C ALA A 147 10.55 -15.92 -0.76
N GLN A 148 11.86 -15.74 -0.62
CA GLN A 148 12.74 -16.87 -0.40
C GLN A 148 12.77 -17.20 1.11
N PRO A 149 13.03 -18.46 1.48
CA PRO A 149 13.26 -18.82 2.87
C PRO A 149 14.35 -17.92 3.48
N PRO A 150 14.15 -17.39 4.71
CA PRO A 150 15.08 -16.45 5.30
C PRO A 150 16.43 -17.10 5.62
N THR A 151 17.50 -16.31 5.49
CA THR A 151 18.84 -16.69 6.00
C THR A 151 18.84 -16.79 7.54
N SER A 152 19.91 -17.32 8.14
CA SER A 152 19.96 -17.54 9.61
C SER A 152 19.84 -16.22 10.38
N ARG A 153 20.55 -15.20 9.88
CA ARG A 153 20.50 -13.85 10.41
C ARG A 153 19.13 -13.21 10.25
N GLU A 154 18.51 -13.35 9.07
CA GLU A 154 17.15 -12.84 8.85
C GLU A 154 16.13 -13.53 9.76
N PHE A 155 16.22 -14.86 9.91
CA PHE A 155 15.37 -15.63 10.80
C PHE A 155 15.50 -15.15 12.25
N TYR A 156 16.73 -15.01 12.76
CA TYR A 156 16.95 -14.51 14.12
C TYR A 156 16.42 -13.08 14.31
N GLN A 157 16.59 -12.20 13.30
CA GLN A 157 16.01 -10.86 13.34
C GLN A 157 14.48 -10.88 13.38
N LEU A 158 13.82 -11.75 12.60
CA LEU A 158 12.37 -11.92 12.62
C LEU A 158 11.89 -12.46 13.97
N PHE A 159 12.56 -13.48 14.51
CA PHE A 159 12.26 -14.06 15.82
C PHE A 159 12.41 -13.03 16.93
N ARG A 160 13.55 -12.33 16.98
CA ARG A 160 13.80 -11.27 17.97
C ARG A 160 12.76 -10.16 17.88
N LYS A 161 12.39 -9.72 16.68
CA LYS A 161 11.34 -8.72 16.48
C LYS A 161 9.98 -9.22 16.97
N LEU A 162 9.62 -10.47 16.69
CA LEU A 162 8.33 -11.02 17.08
C LEU A 162 8.20 -11.13 18.61
N ARG A 163 9.28 -11.54 19.29
CA ARG A 163 9.35 -11.58 20.76
C ARG A 163 9.35 -10.18 21.38
N ALA A 164 10.16 -9.27 20.82
CA ALA A 164 10.28 -7.90 21.33
C ALA A 164 9.00 -7.07 21.14
N ASN A 165 8.11 -7.42 20.20
CA ASN A 165 6.87 -6.67 20.01
C ASN A 165 5.99 -6.65 21.25
N ASP A 166 5.93 -7.75 22.01
CA ASP A 166 5.12 -7.83 23.22
C ASP A 166 5.78 -6.98 24.33
N ASP A 167 7.09 -7.13 24.55
CA ASP A 167 7.88 -6.29 25.48
C ASP A 167 7.82 -4.79 25.14
N ASP A 168 7.84 -4.45 23.85
CA ASP A 168 7.79 -3.05 23.36
C ASP A 168 6.39 -2.45 23.57
N ASP A 169 5.32 -3.24 23.44
CA ASP A 169 3.96 -2.80 23.70
C ASP A 169 3.79 -2.50 25.22
N GLU A 170 4.35 -3.33 26.10
CA GLU A 170 4.37 -3.10 27.57
C GLU A 170 5.20 -1.86 27.95
N LYS A 171 6.38 -1.66 27.37
CA LYS A 171 7.21 -0.46 27.61
C LYS A 171 6.49 0.82 27.18
N VAL A 172 5.82 0.79 26.03
CA VAL A 172 5.05 1.93 25.54
C VAL A 172 3.93 2.28 26.53
N GLU A 173 3.23 1.27 27.06
CA GLU A 173 2.21 1.49 28.09
C GLU A 173 2.79 2.07 29.39
N GLY A 174 3.94 1.55 29.85
CA GLY A 174 4.63 2.09 31.02
C GLY A 174 5.05 3.55 30.83
N HIS A 175 5.55 3.92 29.65
CA HIS A 175 5.87 5.31 29.31
C HIS A 175 4.61 6.18 29.19
N HIS A 176 3.49 5.67 28.66
CA HIS A 176 2.22 6.38 28.64
C HIS A 176 1.72 6.67 30.05
N ARG A 177 1.75 5.69 30.94
CA ARG A 177 1.32 5.84 32.32
C ARG A 177 2.15 6.91 33.04
N ARG A 178 3.48 6.85 32.90
CA ARG A 178 4.38 7.89 33.43
C ARG A 178 4.07 9.28 32.88
N LEU A 179 3.78 9.40 31.59
CA LEU A 179 3.48 10.69 30.95
C LEU A 179 2.19 11.31 31.51
N VAL A 180 1.17 10.49 31.74
CA VAL A 180 -0.11 10.92 32.31
C VAL A 180 0.04 11.25 33.80
N GLU A 181 0.62 10.36 34.59
CA GLU A 181 0.69 10.49 36.06
C GLU A 181 1.67 11.57 36.52
N VAL A 182 2.84 11.69 35.88
CA VAL A 182 3.90 12.62 36.32
C VAL A 182 3.77 13.99 35.68
N HIS A 183 3.42 14.03 34.38
CA HIS A 183 3.42 15.27 33.61
C HIS A 183 2.01 15.80 33.29
N GLY A 184 0.95 15.06 33.66
CA GLY A 184 -0.43 15.48 33.40
C GLY A 184 -0.80 15.53 31.92
N VAL A 185 -0.03 14.88 31.04
CA VAL A 185 -0.25 14.92 29.58
C VAL A 185 -1.24 13.82 29.18
N TYR A 186 -2.53 14.15 29.29
CA TYR A 186 -3.62 13.23 28.99
C TYR A 186 -3.76 12.93 27.48
N PRO A 187 -4.44 11.82 27.10
CA PRO A 187 -4.70 11.50 25.70
C PRO A 187 -5.36 12.64 24.89
N SER A 188 -6.21 13.46 25.51
CA SER A 188 -6.82 14.64 24.89
C SER A 188 -5.78 15.67 24.47
N SER A 189 -4.87 16.05 25.38
CA SER A 189 -3.78 16.98 25.10
C SER A 189 -2.80 16.43 24.06
N ARG A 190 -2.56 15.10 24.06
CA ARG A 190 -1.74 14.45 23.03
C ARG A 190 -2.39 14.46 21.65
N MET A 191 -3.72 14.36 21.58
CA MET A 191 -4.46 14.52 20.33
C MET A 191 -4.36 15.96 19.81
N ASP A 192 -4.48 16.94 20.71
CA ASP A 192 -4.29 18.35 20.36
C ASP A 192 -2.86 18.59 19.83
N ALA A 193 -1.84 18.08 20.53
CA ALA A 193 -0.44 18.13 20.10
C ALA A 193 -0.23 17.50 18.70
N PHE A 194 -0.83 16.32 18.46
CA PHE A 194 -0.76 15.65 17.16
C PHE A 194 -1.36 16.51 16.05
N MET A 195 -2.58 17.00 16.22
CA MET A 195 -3.32 17.73 15.18
C MET A 195 -2.74 19.12 14.91
N LEU A 196 -2.19 19.76 15.93
CA LEU A 196 -1.57 21.07 15.82
C LEU A 196 -0.10 21.02 15.40
N ASP A 197 0.49 19.81 15.35
CA ASP A 197 1.91 19.58 15.10
C ASP A 197 2.79 20.36 16.10
N ASP A 198 2.39 20.30 17.38
CA ASP A 198 3.01 21.06 18.47
C ASP A 198 3.67 20.11 19.46
N ASP A 199 5.00 20.09 19.43
CA ASP A 199 5.81 19.20 20.25
C ASP A 199 6.02 19.73 21.69
N THR A 200 5.60 20.97 21.99
CA THR A 200 5.77 21.59 23.32
C THR A 200 4.97 20.91 24.43
N TYR A 201 3.97 20.10 24.07
CA TYR A 201 3.16 19.30 25.00
C TYR A 201 3.94 18.13 25.62
N PHE A 202 5.11 17.77 25.06
CA PHE A 202 5.88 16.62 25.50
C PHE A 202 7.15 17.05 26.24
N PRO A 203 7.51 16.38 27.35
CA PRO A 203 8.78 16.62 28.02
C PRO A 203 9.96 16.06 27.21
N ASP A 204 11.15 16.63 27.42
CA ASP A 204 12.37 16.33 26.64
C ASP A 204 12.72 14.83 26.55
N TRP A 205 12.48 14.07 27.63
CA TRP A 205 12.78 12.64 27.64
C TRP A 205 11.98 11.86 26.58
N VAL A 206 10.79 12.33 26.19
CA VAL A 206 10.00 11.72 25.12
C VAL A 206 10.71 11.84 23.78
N HIS A 207 11.37 12.98 23.52
CA HIS A 207 12.17 13.19 22.32
C HIS A 207 13.46 12.36 22.34
N ALA A 208 14.01 12.10 23.54
CA ALA A 208 15.18 11.24 23.71
C ALA A 208 14.89 9.74 23.60
N LEU A 209 13.61 9.31 23.57
CA LEU A 209 13.25 7.91 23.45
C LEU A 209 13.78 7.28 22.14
N PRO A 210 14.02 5.95 22.15
CA PRO A 210 14.34 5.20 20.94
C PRO A 210 13.32 5.45 19.83
N TYR A 211 13.81 5.67 18.61
CA TYR A 211 12.97 5.97 17.44
C TYR A 211 11.90 4.90 17.15
N SER A 212 12.13 3.65 17.57
CA SER A 212 11.15 2.56 17.40
C SER A 212 9.90 2.75 18.27
N LEU A 213 10.04 3.44 19.41
CA LEU A 213 8.97 3.66 20.40
C LEU A 213 8.47 5.10 20.40
N ARG A 214 9.33 6.09 20.10
CA ARG A 214 9.06 7.54 20.23
C ARG A 214 7.68 7.95 19.69
N ASP A 215 7.40 7.67 18.42
CA ASP A 215 6.13 8.06 17.79
C ASP A 215 4.93 7.32 18.38
N ARG A 216 5.13 6.08 18.81
CA ARG A 216 4.11 5.23 19.45
C ARG A 216 3.80 5.71 20.88
N VAL A 217 4.81 6.18 21.60
CA VAL A 217 4.63 6.78 22.93
C VAL A 217 3.87 8.09 22.82
N LYS A 218 4.18 8.93 21.83
CA LYS A 218 3.40 10.16 21.61
C LYS A 218 1.95 9.86 21.21
N TYR A 219 1.75 9.04 20.18
CA TYR A 219 0.48 9.00 19.46
C TYR A 219 -0.19 7.62 19.39
N GLY A 220 0.49 6.53 19.75
CA GLY A 220 0.01 5.16 19.52
C GLY A 220 -1.24 4.74 20.29
N SER A 221 -1.55 5.42 21.40
CA SER A 221 -2.81 5.18 22.15
C SER A 221 -3.98 6.04 21.63
N LEU A 222 -3.73 6.94 20.69
CA LEU A 222 -4.76 7.79 20.09
C LEU A 222 -5.48 6.99 19.00
N GLY A 223 -6.82 6.94 19.05
CA GLY A 223 -7.65 6.26 18.06
C GLY A 223 -7.66 6.97 16.69
N LEU A 224 -6.50 7.05 16.05
CA LEU A 224 -6.28 7.81 14.81
C LEU A 224 -6.66 7.00 13.57
N THR A 225 -7.43 7.64 12.69
CA THR A 225 -7.80 7.11 11.37
C THR A 225 -6.91 7.66 10.26
N GLU A 226 -6.94 7.05 9.07
CA GLU A 226 -6.25 7.62 7.91
C GLU A 226 -6.79 9.02 7.52
N GLU A 227 -8.03 9.34 7.91
CA GLU A 227 -8.65 10.66 7.72
C GLU A 227 -8.09 11.70 8.67
N ASP A 228 -7.98 11.36 9.94
CA ASP A 228 -7.39 12.22 10.97
C ASP A 228 -5.92 12.52 10.65
N GLU A 229 -5.21 11.50 10.18
CA GLU A 229 -3.82 11.68 9.79
C GLU A 229 -3.66 12.49 8.48
N ALA A 230 -4.62 12.45 7.55
CA ALA A 230 -4.62 13.34 6.39
C ALA A 230 -5.01 14.77 6.78
N LEU A 231 -5.98 14.92 7.69
CA LEU A 231 -6.39 16.17 8.27
C LEU A 231 -5.22 16.87 8.98
N ARG A 232 -4.39 16.15 9.74
CA ARG A 232 -3.18 16.73 10.36
C ARG A 232 -2.27 17.40 9.34
N VAL A 233 -1.98 16.76 8.20
CA VAL A 233 -1.15 17.35 7.14
C VAL A 233 -1.81 18.60 6.56
N ARG A 234 -3.14 18.57 6.38
CA ARG A 234 -3.90 19.76 5.95
C ARG A 234 -3.79 20.90 6.97
N LEU A 235 -3.97 20.60 8.25
CA LEU A 235 -3.85 21.55 9.35
C LEU A 235 -2.43 22.14 9.42
N ALA A 236 -1.40 21.30 9.29
CA ALA A 236 0.01 21.70 9.29
C ALA A 236 0.38 22.68 8.18
N ARG A 237 -0.34 22.63 7.05
CA ARG A 237 -0.17 23.59 5.94
C ARG A 237 -0.90 24.90 6.15
N MET A 238 -1.89 24.94 7.04
CA MET A 238 -2.59 26.17 7.38
C MET A 238 -1.75 27.04 8.33
N PRO A 239 -1.94 28.37 8.30
CA PRO A 239 -1.45 29.28 9.33
C PRO A 239 -1.91 28.87 10.73
N ARG A 240 -1.12 29.20 11.77
CA ARG A 240 -1.33 28.73 13.15
C ARG A 240 -2.69 29.14 13.72
N ASP A 241 -3.13 30.36 13.47
CA ASP A 241 -4.40 30.92 13.96
C ASP A 241 -5.62 30.18 13.36
N ALA A 242 -5.59 29.93 12.05
CA ALA A 242 -6.63 29.17 11.37
C ALA A 242 -6.61 27.70 11.76
N ARG A 243 -5.42 27.12 11.94
CA ARG A 243 -5.24 25.76 12.44
C ARG A 243 -5.92 25.55 13.79
N LEU A 244 -5.71 26.47 14.73
CA LEU A 244 -6.32 26.41 16.07
C LEU A 244 -7.84 26.52 16.01
N ARG A 245 -8.37 27.47 15.23
CA ARG A 245 -9.83 27.65 15.06
C ARG A 245 -10.47 26.43 14.42
N GLU A 246 -9.88 25.92 13.35
CA GLU A 246 -10.41 24.77 12.61
C GLU A 246 -10.30 23.49 13.44
N TRP A 247 -9.20 23.29 14.17
CA TRP A 247 -9.07 22.16 15.09
C TRP A 247 -10.11 22.23 16.22
N ALA A 248 -10.31 23.38 16.85
CA ALA A 248 -11.33 23.54 17.90
C ALA A 248 -12.74 23.21 17.37
N ARG A 249 -13.07 23.67 16.15
CA ARG A 249 -14.32 23.36 15.46
C ARG A 249 -14.47 21.85 15.21
N LEU A 250 -13.42 21.21 14.70
CA LEU A 250 -13.43 19.77 14.39
C LEU A 250 -13.47 18.91 15.64
N LYS A 251 -12.74 19.30 16.70
CA LYS A 251 -12.77 18.66 18.01
C LYS A 251 -14.18 18.65 18.58
N LYS A 252 -14.84 19.82 18.62
CA LYS A 252 -16.25 19.93 19.02
C LYS A 252 -17.17 19.05 18.16
N SER A 253 -16.96 19.04 16.84
CA SER A 253 -17.73 18.19 15.94
C SER A 253 -17.51 16.69 16.20
N LYS A 254 -16.29 16.27 16.57
CA LYS A 254 -15.98 14.87 16.92
C LYS A 254 -16.60 14.49 18.26
N GLU A 255 -16.62 15.38 19.24
CA GLU A 255 -17.32 15.18 20.51
C GLU A 255 -18.83 14.98 20.30
N TYR A 256 -19.47 15.79 19.44
CA TYR A 256 -20.87 15.58 19.07
C TYR A 256 -21.11 14.25 18.35
N ARG A 257 -20.19 13.83 17.46
CA ARG A 257 -20.29 12.53 16.80
C ARG A 257 -20.15 11.38 17.79
N ALA A 258 -19.18 11.45 18.70
CA ALA A 258 -18.99 10.44 19.75
C ALA A 258 -20.21 10.35 20.67
N ALA A 259 -20.88 11.48 20.98
CA ALA A 259 -22.13 11.47 21.73
C ALA A 259 -23.30 10.85 20.94
N ALA A 260 -23.30 10.95 19.61
CA ALA A 260 -24.32 10.36 18.74
C ALA A 260 -24.02 8.90 18.32
N GLU A 261 -22.80 8.40 18.56
CA GLU A 261 -22.33 7.05 18.20
C GLU A 261 -22.98 5.91 19.02
N GLU A 262 -23.97 6.21 19.87
CA GLU A 262 -24.80 5.18 20.50
C GLU A 262 -25.54 4.32 19.46
N THR A 263 -25.93 4.92 18.33
CA THR A 263 -26.63 4.22 17.24
C THR A 263 -25.73 4.00 16.03
N LEU A 264 -25.89 2.86 15.37
CA LEU A 264 -25.20 2.57 14.12
C LEU A 264 -25.99 3.15 12.94
N SER A 265 -25.30 3.88 12.07
CA SER A 265 -25.88 4.36 10.82
C SER A 265 -26.12 3.22 9.82
N LEU A 266 -27.04 3.41 8.87
CA LEU A 266 -27.30 2.43 7.81
C LEU A 266 -26.04 2.11 6.97
N ALA A 267 -25.16 3.09 6.78
CA ALA A 267 -23.92 2.91 6.04
C ALA A 267 -22.95 1.97 6.78
N GLU A 268 -22.85 2.11 8.11
CA GLU A 268 -22.05 1.25 8.97
C GLU A 268 -22.63 -0.17 9.05
N LEU A 269 -23.95 -0.30 9.21
CA LEU A 269 -24.62 -1.61 9.19
C LEU A 269 -24.37 -2.36 7.89
N ARG A 270 -24.39 -1.66 6.75
CA ARG A 270 -24.06 -2.25 5.45
C ARG A 270 -22.59 -2.69 5.40
N ASP A 271 -21.66 -1.85 5.86
CA ASP A 271 -20.23 -2.17 5.83
C ASP A 271 -19.90 -3.34 6.78
N VAL A 272 -20.54 -3.43 7.96
CA VAL A 272 -20.47 -4.56 8.90
C VAL A 272 -21.02 -5.84 8.27
N ARG A 273 -22.23 -5.78 7.68
CA ARG A 273 -22.85 -6.92 7.00
C ARG A 273 -22.00 -7.42 5.83
N GLN A 274 -21.34 -6.51 5.10
CA GLN A 274 -20.45 -6.86 4.00
C GLN A 274 -19.06 -7.34 4.48
N GLY A 275 -18.69 -7.10 5.74
CA GLY A 275 -17.35 -7.37 6.27
C GLY A 275 -16.28 -6.41 5.72
N LYS A 276 -16.66 -5.25 5.18
CA LYS A 276 -15.73 -4.23 4.69
C LYS A 276 -15.18 -3.42 5.86
N ARG A 277 -13.85 -3.33 5.95
CA ARG A 277 -13.16 -2.56 7.00
C ARG A 277 -12.59 -1.28 6.39
N ARG A 278 -13.14 -0.12 6.75
CA ARG A 278 -12.60 1.19 6.35
C ARG A 278 -11.26 1.44 7.02
N PHE A 279 -11.22 1.28 8.34
CA PHE A 279 -10.00 1.34 9.14
C PHE A 279 -9.37 -0.05 9.21
N HIS A 280 -8.43 -0.32 8.30
CA HIS A 280 -7.81 -1.63 8.15
C HIS A 280 -6.35 -1.64 8.62
N TRP A 281 -5.95 -0.68 9.45
CA TRP A 281 -4.62 -0.66 10.06
C TRP A 281 -4.35 -1.92 10.90
N LEU A 282 -5.29 -2.32 11.75
CA LEU A 282 -5.15 -3.54 12.56
C LEU A 282 -5.02 -4.80 11.67
N GLN A 283 -5.75 -4.84 10.55
CA GLN A 283 -5.62 -5.92 9.56
C GLN A 283 -4.21 -5.94 8.96
N ARG A 284 -3.65 -4.78 8.60
CA ARG A 284 -2.25 -4.67 8.13
C ARG A 284 -1.26 -5.15 9.20
N LYS A 285 -1.39 -4.74 10.48
CA LYS A 285 -0.54 -5.22 11.60
C LYS A 285 -0.59 -6.74 11.72
N ARG A 286 -1.79 -7.33 11.71
CA ARG A 286 -2.00 -8.79 11.80
C ARG A 286 -1.45 -9.52 10.56
N GLN A 287 -1.64 -8.98 9.36
CA GLN A 287 -1.10 -9.54 8.13
C GLN A 287 0.43 -9.54 8.13
N LYS A 288 1.07 -8.45 8.58
CA LYS A 288 2.54 -8.40 8.73
C LYS A 288 3.04 -9.43 9.73
N ARG A 289 2.36 -9.58 10.89
CA ARG A 289 2.69 -10.61 11.88
C ARG A 289 2.57 -12.02 11.28
N ALA A 290 1.48 -12.30 10.56
CA ALA A 290 1.28 -13.58 9.89
C ALA A 290 2.34 -13.85 8.81
N ALA A 291 2.72 -12.84 8.02
CA ALA A 291 3.78 -12.95 7.02
C ALA A 291 5.15 -13.22 7.66
N MET A 292 5.46 -12.57 8.80
CA MET A 292 6.67 -12.85 9.58
C MET A 292 6.69 -14.28 10.09
N LEU A 293 5.60 -14.76 10.69
CA LEU A 293 5.45 -16.14 11.17
C LEU A 293 5.61 -17.13 10.02
N ARG A 294 4.92 -16.91 8.90
CA ARG A 294 5.02 -17.75 7.70
C ARG A 294 6.46 -17.82 7.20
N ARG A 295 7.16 -16.68 7.12
CA ARG A 295 8.55 -16.63 6.67
C ARG A 295 9.49 -17.37 7.62
N MET A 296 9.27 -17.32 8.93
CA MET A 296 10.03 -18.12 9.89
C MET A 296 9.74 -19.62 9.74
N ALA A 297 8.48 -20.01 9.59
CA ALA A 297 8.04 -21.39 9.39
C ALA A 297 8.59 -22.01 8.10
N MET A 298 8.74 -21.22 7.01
CA MET A 298 9.37 -21.70 5.76
C MET A 298 10.80 -22.22 5.97
N ARG A 299 11.52 -21.74 6.98
CA ARG A 299 12.90 -22.19 7.29
C ARG A 299 12.91 -23.38 8.24
N LYS A 300 12.13 -23.31 9.32
CA LYS A 300 12.04 -24.32 10.38
C LYS A 300 10.56 -24.59 10.68
N PRO A 301 9.92 -25.55 9.99
CA PRO A 301 8.50 -25.84 10.18
C PRO A 301 8.17 -26.25 11.62
N GLU A 302 8.98 -27.15 12.19
CA GLU A 302 8.79 -27.74 13.52
C GLU A 302 8.70 -26.71 14.66
N GLY A 303 9.40 -25.57 14.53
CA GLY A 303 9.42 -24.53 15.57
C GLY A 303 8.19 -23.61 15.58
N TYR A 304 7.35 -23.67 14.55
CA TYR A 304 6.21 -22.78 14.36
C TYR A 304 4.97 -23.53 13.84
N GLU A 305 4.81 -24.79 14.25
CA GLU A 305 3.61 -25.57 13.97
C GLU A 305 2.38 -24.88 14.59
N GLN A 306 1.29 -24.77 13.81
CA GLN A 306 0.05 -24.20 14.31
C GLN A 306 -0.65 -25.15 15.30
N TRP A 307 -0.53 -26.46 15.05
CA TRP A 307 -1.05 -27.52 15.89
C TRP A 307 0.05 -28.57 16.08
N PRO A 308 0.28 -29.09 17.30
CA PRO A 308 1.35 -30.07 17.54
C PRO A 308 1.12 -31.35 16.72
N SER A 309 2.11 -31.73 15.91
CA SER A 309 2.04 -32.93 15.06
C SER A 309 1.83 -34.25 15.82
N SER A 310 2.27 -34.34 17.07
CA SER A 310 2.11 -35.52 17.93
C SER A 310 0.73 -35.64 18.59
N VAL A 311 -0.05 -34.55 18.64
CA VAL A 311 -1.31 -34.49 19.38
C VAL A 311 -2.49 -34.70 18.45
N THR A 312 -3.34 -35.67 18.77
CA THR A 312 -4.58 -35.91 18.01
C THR A 312 -5.57 -34.78 18.20
N ASP A 313 -6.07 -34.22 17.10
CA ASP A 313 -7.11 -33.19 17.11
C ASP A 313 -8.52 -33.80 17.14
N PHE A 314 -9.20 -33.72 18.30
CA PHE A 314 -10.59 -34.17 18.43
C PHE A 314 -11.56 -33.27 17.65
N SER A 315 -11.26 -31.98 17.49
CA SER A 315 -12.08 -31.08 16.67
C SER A 315 -12.05 -31.49 15.19
N GLN A 316 -10.89 -31.98 14.70
CA GLN A 316 -10.79 -32.58 13.37
C GLN A 316 -11.62 -33.87 13.26
N ARG A 317 -11.70 -34.70 14.30
CA ARG A 317 -12.57 -35.89 14.31
C ARG A 317 -14.05 -35.52 14.24
N ILE A 318 -14.47 -34.48 14.97
CA ILE A 318 -15.84 -33.94 14.91
C ILE A 318 -16.12 -33.39 13.51
N ALA A 319 -15.18 -32.62 12.93
CA ALA A 319 -15.30 -32.12 11.56
C ALA A 319 -15.35 -33.25 10.53
N PHE A 320 -14.63 -34.35 10.76
CA PHE A 320 -14.66 -35.54 9.92
C PHE A 320 -16.04 -36.24 9.97
N ILE A 321 -16.64 -36.36 11.16
CA ILE A 321 -18.04 -36.84 11.30
C ILE A 321 -19.01 -35.87 10.63
N ALA A 322 -18.83 -34.56 10.81
CA ALA A 322 -19.65 -33.55 10.14
C ALA A 322 -19.54 -33.64 8.62
N GLN A 323 -18.38 -33.97 8.06
CA GLN A 323 -18.22 -34.23 6.62
C GLN A 323 -18.96 -35.49 6.17
N HIS A 324 -19.07 -36.53 7.00
CA HIS A 324 -19.91 -37.70 6.69
C HIS A 324 -21.39 -37.30 6.60
N VAL A 325 -21.85 -36.51 7.57
CA VAL A 325 -23.22 -35.97 7.59
C VAL A 325 -23.46 -35.06 6.39
N GLU A 326 -22.54 -34.11 6.15
CA GLU A 326 -22.60 -33.18 5.02
C GLU A 326 -22.76 -33.96 3.72
N ASN A 327 -22.01 -35.05 3.52
CA ASN A 327 -22.03 -35.85 2.29
C ASN A 327 -23.12 -36.93 2.24
N GLY A 328 -23.93 -37.07 3.30
CA GLY A 328 -25.02 -38.06 3.35
C GLY A 328 -24.56 -39.51 3.49
N LEU A 329 -23.35 -39.75 4.00
CA LEU A 329 -22.83 -41.09 4.25
C LEU A 329 -23.35 -41.62 5.59
N GLN A 330 -23.96 -42.81 5.59
CA GLN A 330 -24.50 -43.41 6.80
C GLN A 330 -23.37 -43.82 7.76
N THR A 331 -23.32 -43.23 8.96
CA THR A 331 -22.24 -43.45 9.95
C THR A 331 -22.57 -44.54 10.98
N ARG A 332 -23.85 -44.85 11.21
CA ARG A 332 -24.36 -45.91 12.12
C ARG A 332 -23.83 -45.89 13.56
N GLY A 333 -23.19 -44.79 13.99
CA GLY A 333 -22.59 -44.70 15.33
C GLY A 333 -21.30 -45.49 15.51
N GLU A 334 -20.72 -46.03 14.43
CA GLU A 334 -19.45 -46.78 14.47
C GLU A 334 -18.25 -45.82 14.44
N TRP A 335 -17.24 -46.07 15.27
CA TRP A 335 -15.98 -45.30 15.28
C TRP A 335 -14.78 -46.24 15.46
N PRO A 336 -13.69 -46.11 14.66
CA PRO A 336 -13.42 -45.07 13.67
C PRO A 336 -14.12 -45.28 12.32
N LEU A 337 -14.55 -44.17 11.70
CA LEU A 337 -15.17 -44.17 10.37
C LEU A 337 -14.12 -44.29 9.25
N SER A 338 -14.52 -44.85 8.10
CA SER A 338 -13.64 -45.04 6.94
C SER A 338 -13.38 -43.73 6.18
N ARG A 339 -12.10 -43.33 6.10
CA ARG A 339 -11.66 -42.16 5.31
C ARG A 339 -11.91 -42.34 3.82
N ASP A 340 -11.64 -43.53 3.29
CA ASP A 340 -11.80 -43.79 1.86
C ASP A 340 -13.28 -43.78 1.45
N ALA A 341 -14.16 -44.34 2.30
CA ALA A 341 -15.60 -44.28 2.07
C ALA A 341 -16.11 -42.83 2.01
N LEU A 342 -15.63 -41.96 2.91
CA LEU A 342 -15.96 -40.53 2.86
C LEU A 342 -15.47 -39.87 1.56
N THR A 343 -14.26 -40.19 1.10
CA THR A 343 -13.70 -39.60 -0.12
C THR A 343 -14.48 -40.02 -1.37
N GLN A 344 -14.89 -41.28 -1.44
CA GLN A 344 -15.74 -41.79 -2.50
C GLN A 344 -17.13 -41.14 -2.47
N ALA A 345 -17.72 -40.99 -1.27
CA ALA A 345 -18.98 -40.30 -1.09
C ALA A 345 -18.91 -38.84 -1.53
N LYS A 346 -17.82 -38.11 -1.21
CA LYS A 346 -17.57 -36.74 -1.68
C LYS A 346 -17.52 -36.65 -3.21
N ILE A 347 -16.77 -37.56 -3.86
CA ILE A 347 -16.67 -37.58 -5.32
C ILE A 347 -18.03 -37.88 -5.96
N LYS A 348 -18.73 -38.89 -5.44
CA LYS A 348 -20.06 -39.28 -5.92
C LYS A 348 -21.05 -38.13 -5.77
N ARG A 349 -21.08 -37.48 -4.60
CA ARG A 349 -21.93 -36.31 -4.36
C ARG A 349 -21.62 -35.16 -5.31
N ARG A 350 -20.34 -34.83 -5.54
CA ARG A 350 -19.95 -33.81 -6.53
C ARG A 350 -20.42 -34.17 -7.95
N GLN A 351 -20.40 -35.45 -8.32
CA GLN A 351 -20.90 -35.93 -9.63
C GLN A 351 -22.43 -35.84 -9.74
N ASP A 352 -23.13 -36.19 -8.66
CA ASP A 352 -24.59 -36.12 -8.56
C ASP A 352 -25.07 -34.66 -8.54
N GLU A 353 -24.41 -33.77 -7.78
CA GLU A 353 -24.66 -32.32 -7.76
C GLU A 353 -24.39 -31.67 -9.12
N ALA A 354 -23.40 -32.16 -9.87
CA ALA A 354 -23.16 -31.72 -11.24
C ALA A 354 -24.24 -32.20 -12.22
N GLN A 355 -25.16 -33.08 -11.79
CA GLN A 355 -26.27 -33.65 -12.58
C GLN A 355 -25.81 -34.31 -13.90
N ARG A 356 -24.56 -34.81 -13.94
CA ARG A 356 -23.95 -35.41 -15.14
C ARG A 356 -24.07 -36.93 -15.19
N THR A 357 -24.95 -37.52 -14.39
CA THR A 357 -25.09 -38.99 -14.24
C THR A 357 -25.30 -39.70 -15.58
N PHE A 358 -26.15 -39.15 -16.46
CA PHE A 358 -26.39 -39.69 -17.82
C PHE A 358 -25.40 -39.18 -18.87
N LEU A 359 -24.72 -38.07 -18.61
CA LEU A 359 -23.81 -37.38 -19.54
C LEU A 359 -22.34 -37.66 -19.26
N MET A 360 -22.03 -38.68 -18.45
CA MET A 360 -20.66 -39.03 -18.13
C MET A 360 -19.89 -39.47 -19.38
N THR A 361 -18.82 -38.76 -19.67
CA THR A 361 -17.85 -39.10 -20.71
C THR A 361 -17.08 -40.37 -20.34
N ALA A 362 -16.48 -41.04 -21.33
CA ALA A 362 -15.63 -42.21 -21.09
C ALA A 362 -14.46 -41.93 -20.13
N ALA A 363 -13.90 -40.72 -20.17
CA ALA A 363 -12.86 -40.28 -19.24
C ALA A 363 -13.39 -40.18 -17.79
N GLU A 364 -14.57 -39.59 -17.59
CA GLU A 364 -15.21 -39.50 -16.27
C GLU A 364 -15.60 -40.87 -15.71
N LYS A 365 -16.09 -41.78 -16.57
CA LYS A 365 -16.38 -43.18 -16.21
C LYS A 365 -15.10 -43.94 -15.82
N LYS A 366 -13.98 -43.68 -16.49
CA LYS A 366 -12.68 -44.30 -16.16
C LYS A 366 -12.16 -43.80 -14.80
N ILE A 367 -12.25 -42.50 -14.53
CA ILE A 367 -11.82 -41.90 -13.27
C ILE A 367 -12.69 -42.36 -12.10
N SER A 368 -14.02 -42.39 -12.27
CA SER A 368 -14.94 -42.89 -11.23
C SER A 368 -14.73 -44.36 -10.91
N ARG A 369 -14.49 -45.22 -11.92
CA ARG A 369 -14.14 -46.63 -11.70
C ARG A 369 -12.78 -46.80 -11.01
N ALA A 370 -11.79 -46.00 -11.38
CA ALA A 370 -10.47 -46.01 -10.73
C ALA A 370 -10.51 -45.48 -9.29
N ALA A 371 -11.42 -44.56 -8.97
CA ALA A 371 -11.62 -44.05 -7.62
C ALA A 371 -12.52 -44.95 -6.75
N GLY A 372 -13.44 -45.71 -7.37
CA GLY A 372 -14.38 -46.61 -6.71
C GLY A 372 -13.85 -48.03 -6.50
N SER A 373 -12.95 -48.51 -7.35
CA SER A 373 -12.23 -49.78 -7.14
C SER A 373 -11.05 -49.50 -6.23
N GLY A 374 -11.13 -49.90 -4.95
CA GLY A 374 -10.13 -49.68 -3.89
C GLY A 374 -8.76 -50.34 -4.11
N GLY A 375 -8.27 -50.36 -5.35
CA GLY A 375 -6.96 -50.86 -5.73
C GLY A 375 -5.88 -49.86 -5.35
N ASN A 376 -5.22 -50.17 -4.23
CA ASN A 376 -3.88 -49.77 -3.80
C ASN A 376 -3.19 -48.66 -4.64
N MET A 377 -3.73 -47.44 -4.59
CA MET A 377 -2.97 -46.26 -4.98
C MET A 377 -1.99 -45.99 -3.84
N HIS A 378 -0.71 -46.25 -4.07
CA HIS A 378 0.37 -45.86 -3.17
C HIS A 378 0.22 -44.36 -2.87
N GLY A 379 -0.32 -44.01 -1.68
CA GLY A 379 -0.61 -42.64 -1.27
C GLY A 379 -2.04 -42.35 -0.76
N GLY A 380 -3.01 -43.26 -0.92
CA GLY A 380 -4.38 -43.08 -0.39
C GLY A 380 -5.20 -41.98 -1.10
N MET A 381 -6.46 -42.26 -1.42
CA MET A 381 -7.33 -41.32 -2.16
C MET A 381 -7.58 -40.01 -1.38
N HIS A 382 -7.60 -40.09 -0.05
CA HIS A 382 -7.77 -38.95 0.84
C HIS A 382 -6.66 -37.91 0.70
N GLU A 383 -5.39 -38.32 0.68
CA GLU A 383 -4.25 -37.40 0.55
C GLU A 383 -4.26 -36.72 -0.83
N LEU A 384 -4.63 -37.47 -1.87
CA LEU A 384 -4.76 -36.94 -3.22
C LEU A 384 -5.87 -35.89 -3.31
N LEU A 385 -7.06 -36.14 -2.77
CA LEU A 385 -8.12 -35.11 -2.74
C LEU A 385 -7.72 -33.88 -1.93
N HIS A 386 -7.07 -34.08 -0.78
CA HIS A 386 -6.55 -32.98 0.03
C HIS A 386 -5.52 -32.15 -0.75
N SER A 387 -4.66 -32.81 -1.55
CA SER A 387 -3.70 -32.14 -2.43
C SER A 387 -4.38 -31.33 -3.55
N LEU A 388 -5.51 -31.81 -4.08
CA LEU A 388 -6.28 -31.13 -5.12
C LEU A 388 -7.06 -29.93 -4.58
N ASP A 389 -7.43 -29.94 -3.31
CA ASP A 389 -8.11 -28.82 -2.64
C ASP A 389 -7.14 -27.64 -2.40
N HIS A 390 -5.82 -27.80 -2.55
CA HIS A 390 -4.87 -26.69 -2.51
C HIS A 390 -4.98 -25.82 -3.78
N PRO A 391 -5.35 -24.52 -3.67
CA PRO A 391 -5.54 -23.64 -4.81
C PRO A 391 -4.20 -23.15 -5.38
N GLU A 392 -3.41 -24.05 -5.96
CA GLU A 392 -2.13 -23.69 -6.57
C GLU A 392 -2.31 -23.07 -7.96
N LYS A 393 -1.37 -22.17 -8.31
CA LYS A 393 -1.39 -21.51 -9.60
C LYS A 393 -0.94 -22.47 -10.70
N ARG A 394 -1.84 -22.75 -11.65
CA ARG A 394 -1.53 -23.60 -12.82
C ARG A 394 -0.36 -23.08 -13.65
N TYR A 395 0.43 -24.02 -14.16
CA TYR A 395 1.51 -23.75 -15.12
C TYR A 395 0.95 -23.38 -16.50
N LYS A 396 1.65 -22.50 -17.21
CA LYS A 396 1.36 -22.17 -18.61
C LYS A 396 2.14 -23.08 -19.55
N LYS A 397 1.58 -23.39 -20.73
CA LYS A 397 2.27 -24.14 -21.79
C LYS A 397 3.49 -23.36 -22.28
N LEU A 398 4.63 -24.03 -22.43
CA LEU A 398 5.90 -23.45 -22.88
C LEU A 398 6.42 -24.16 -24.14
N SER A 399 7.20 -23.45 -24.95
CA SER A 399 7.99 -24.07 -26.01
C SER A 399 9.08 -24.97 -25.42
N ARG A 400 9.42 -26.07 -26.11
CA ARG A 400 10.43 -27.06 -25.66
C ARG A 400 11.76 -26.41 -25.27
N LYS A 401 12.28 -25.50 -26.09
CA LYS A 401 13.53 -24.76 -25.79
C LYS A 401 13.41 -23.89 -24.54
N THR A 402 12.28 -23.22 -24.35
CA THR A 402 12.05 -22.36 -23.17
C THR A 402 11.87 -23.21 -21.91
N TYR A 403 11.22 -24.36 -22.02
CA TYR A 403 11.09 -25.33 -20.94
C TYR A 403 12.46 -25.89 -20.54
N ALA A 404 13.27 -26.37 -21.50
CA ALA A 404 14.62 -26.87 -21.22
C ALA A 404 15.50 -25.81 -20.56
N ASN A 405 15.48 -24.57 -21.05
CA ASN A 405 16.21 -23.45 -20.42
C ASN A 405 15.72 -23.16 -19.00
N ARG A 406 14.41 -23.32 -18.74
CA ARG A 406 13.84 -23.14 -17.41
C ARG A 406 14.27 -24.25 -16.47
N VAL A 407 14.17 -25.50 -16.88
CA VAL A 407 14.65 -26.64 -16.10
C VAL A 407 16.13 -26.46 -15.76
N ASN A 408 16.95 -26.10 -16.74
CA ASN A 408 18.36 -25.81 -16.51
C ASN A 408 18.56 -24.67 -15.47
N ALA A 409 17.81 -23.57 -15.60
CA ALA A 409 17.89 -22.46 -14.64
C ALA A 409 17.40 -22.80 -13.22
N ILE A 410 16.45 -23.72 -13.09
CA ILE A 410 15.97 -24.25 -11.81
C ILE A 410 17.04 -25.13 -11.19
N VAL A 411 17.65 -26.04 -11.96
CA VAL A 411 18.78 -26.88 -11.51
C VAL A 411 19.95 -26.03 -11.02
N HIS A 412 20.23 -24.91 -11.70
CA HIS A 412 21.23 -23.93 -11.27
C HIS A 412 20.78 -22.99 -10.13
N GLY A 413 19.52 -23.05 -9.69
CA GLY A 413 19.02 -22.27 -8.55
C GLY A 413 18.79 -20.77 -8.79
N ASP A 414 18.70 -20.30 -10.04
CA ASP A 414 18.45 -18.86 -10.35
C ASP A 414 16.97 -18.53 -10.61
N GLN A 415 16.17 -19.53 -10.98
CA GLN A 415 14.74 -19.40 -11.27
C GLN A 415 13.89 -20.34 -10.43
N ASP A 416 12.65 -19.91 -10.18
CA ASP A 416 11.63 -20.78 -9.60
C ASP A 416 10.87 -21.60 -10.65
N GLU A 417 9.98 -22.47 -10.17
CA GLU A 417 9.12 -23.36 -10.97
C GLU A 417 8.28 -22.61 -12.03
N HIS A 418 7.88 -21.37 -11.76
CA HIS A 418 7.12 -20.54 -12.69
C HIS A 418 8.00 -19.71 -13.64
N GLY A 419 9.32 -19.77 -13.48
CA GLY A 419 10.33 -19.05 -14.26
C GLY A 419 10.56 -17.61 -13.83
N ARG A 420 10.17 -17.24 -12.60
CA ARG A 420 10.51 -15.94 -12.00
C ARG A 420 11.97 -16.02 -11.52
N LYS A 421 12.77 -15.01 -11.85
CA LYS A 421 14.18 -14.93 -11.45
C LYS A 421 14.30 -14.41 -10.02
N TYR A 422 14.96 -15.14 -9.15
CA TYR A 422 15.05 -14.80 -7.72
C TYR A 422 15.62 -13.40 -7.48
N ARG A 423 16.74 -13.07 -8.13
CA ARG A 423 17.39 -11.74 -7.99
C ARG A 423 16.47 -10.59 -8.43
N LYS A 424 15.68 -10.78 -9.49
CA LYS A 424 14.75 -9.75 -9.96
C LYS A 424 13.58 -9.57 -9.00
N MET A 425 13.04 -10.66 -8.46
CA MET A 425 11.94 -10.60 -7.49
C MET A 425 12.39 -9.98 -6.17
N HIS A 426 13.61 -10.28 -5.71
CA HIS A 426 14.20 -9.63 -4.55
C HIS A 426 14.36 -8.11 -4.74
N ASN A 427 14.86 -7.67 -5.90
CA ASN A 427 14.97 -6.24 -6.21
C ASN A 427 13.59 -5.55 -6.27
N LEU A 428 12.58 -6.23 -6.81
CA LEU A 428 11.20 -5.75 -6.86
C LEU A 428 10.57 -5.62 -5.47
N ALA A 429 10.91 -6.50 -4.53
CA ALA A 429 10.42 -6.49 -3.15
C ALA A 429 11.09 -5.38 -2.32
N THR A 430 12.38 -5.10 -2.56
CA THR A 430 13.18 -4.18 -1.73
C THR A 430 13.16 -2.74 -2.23
N ARG A 431 13.09 -2.53 -3.54
CA ARG A 431 13.18 -1.19 -4.16
C ARG A 431 11.82 -0.73 -4.69
N ARG A 432 11.65 0.60 -4.74
CA ARG A 432 10.53 1.24 -5.42
C ARG A 432 10.64 1.03 -6.93
N VAL A 433 9.51 0.76 -7.57
CA VAL A 433 9.42 0.61 -9.04
C VAL A 433 8.67 1.78 -9.68
N ARG A 434 7.68 2.36 -8.99
CA ARG A 434 6.89 3.46 -9.51
C ARG A 434 7.79 4.69 -9.71
N PRO A 435 7.91 5.29 -10.91
CA PRO A 435 8.63 6.54 -11.08
C PRO A 435 7.87 7.70 -10.44
N TYR A 436 8.50 8.86 -10.37
CA TYR A 436 7.82 10.13 -10.10
C TYR A 436 7.30 10.70 -11.41
N ASN A 437 6.06 11.22 -11.42
CA ASN A 437 5.46 11.80 -12.62
C ASN A 437 5.68 13.32 -12.69
N SER A 438 6.05 13.97 -11.58
CA SER A 438 6.31 15.41 -11.54
C SER A 438 7.22 15.81 -10.36
N LEU A 439 7.93 16.94 -10.49
CA LEU A 439 8.67 17.55 -9.38
C LEU A 439 7.77 17.93 -8.20
N ALA A 440 6.53 18.35 -8.48
CA ALA A 440 5.54 18.65 -7.43
C ALA A 440 5.23 17.41 -6.58
N GLU A 441 5.19 16.25 -7.21
CA GLU A 441 5.01 14.97 -6.51
C GLU A 441 6.25 14.60 -5.68
N MET A 442 7.47 14.86 -6.20
CA MET A 442 8.70 14.67 -5.43
C MET A 442 8.75 15.57 -4.19
N ALA A 443 8.35 16.84 -4.34
CA ALA A 443 8.27 17.79 -3.23
C ALA A 443 7.25 17.33 -2.19
N LEU A 444 6.06 16.91 -2.62
CA LEU A 444 5.03 16.36 -1.75
C LEU A 444 5.51 15.09 -1.00
N GLU A 445 6.17 14.17 -1.69
CA GLU A 445 6.72 12.98 -1.04
C GLU A 445 7.82 13.34 -0.03
N LYS A 446 8.66 14.34 -0.32
CA LYS A 446 9.68 14.82 0.62
C LYS A 446 9.05 15.43 1.88
N GLU A 447 7.98 16.21 1.72
CA GLU A 447 7.24 16.82 2.82
C GLU A 447 6.62 15.75 3.74
N VAL A 448 5.89 14.79 3.17
CA VAL A 448 5.08 13.81 3.90
C VAL A 448 5.89 12.60 4.38
N ARG A 449 7.13 12.42 3.92
CA ARG A 449 7.94 11.24 4.28
C ARG A 449 8.38 11.22 5.75
N LYS A 450 8.53 12.38 6.39
CA LYS A 450 8.93 12.50 7.81
C LYS A 450 7.74 12.48 8.79
N GLU A 451 6.56 12.09 8.31
CA GLU A 451 5.38 11.97 9.17
C GLU A 451 5.55 10.85 10.21
N PRO A 452 5.25 11.11 11.50
CA PRO A 452 5.35 10.12 12.56
C PRO A 452 4.54 8.87 12.27
N LEU A 453 5.14 7.72 12.55
CA LEU A 453 4.52 6.42 12.32
C LEU A 453 3.82 5.94 13.60
N VAL A 454 2.60 6.41 13.80
CA VAL A 454 1.77 6.18 15.00
C VAL A 454 1.69 4.70 15.42
N ASN A 455 1.49 3.81 14.44
CA ASN A 455 1.15 2.41 14.72
C ASN A 455 2.16 1.38 14.15
N ILE A 456 3.32 1.82 13.69
CA ILE A 456 4.42 0.96 13.21
C ILE A 456 5.64 1.25 14.08
N SER A 457 6.59 0.32 14.13
CA SER A 457 7.95 0.69 14.52
C SER A 457 8.43 1.86 13.67
N GLY A 458 8.77 2.97 14.32
CA GLY A 458 9.33 4.14 13.67
C GLY A 458 10.59 3.79 12.89
N LEU A 459 10.84 4.50 11.79
CA LEU A 459 12.14 4.51 11.13
C LEU A 459 13.02 5.55 11.81
N HIS A 460 14.33 5.31 11.84
CA HIS A 460 15.26 6.30 12.35
C HIS A 460 15.36 7.46 11.35
N HIS A 461 14.71 8.57 11.68
CA HIS A 461 14.87 9.83 10.96
C HIS A 461 16.03 10.60 11.59
N THR A 462 17.19 10.57 10.94
CA THR A 462 18.29 11.45 11.32
C THR A 462 17.99 12.88 10.87
N ASP A 463 18.46 13.86 11.64
CA ASP A 463 18.27 15.28 11.32
C ASP A 463 18.81 15.61 9.92
N ASP A 464 19.87 14.92 9.52
CA ASP A 464 20.54 15.06 8.25
C ASP A 464 20.03 14.16 7.11
N GLU A 465 18.92 13.42 7.28
CA GLU A 465 18.46 12.44 6.28
C GLU A 465 18.31 13.07 4.88
N HIS A 466 17.87 14.34 4.84
CA HIS A 466 17.64 15.14 3.62
C HIS A 466 18.75 16.14 3.29
N TRP A 467 19.77 16.24 4.13
CA TRP A 467 20.91 17.10 3.85
C TRP A 467 21.77 16.46 2.75
N SER A 468 22.58 17.27 2.08
CA SER A 468 23.51 16.75 1.09
C SER A 468 24.43 15.70 1.73
N ARG A 469 24.39 14.47 1.20
CA ARG A 469 25.24 13.37 1.67
C ARG A 469 26.60 13.36 0.99
N TYR A 470 26.81 14.22 0.00
CA TYR A 470 28.02 14.27 -0.80
C TYR A 470 29.29 14.39 0.04
N GLN A 471 29.26 15.19 1.12
CA GLN A 471 30.38 15.36 2.05
C GLN A 471 30.40 14.34 3.20
N LYS A 472 29.31 13.58 3.40
CA LYS A 472 29.16 12.63 4.51
C LYS A 472 29.48 11.21 4.12
N SER A 473 29.19 10.85 2.88
CA SER A 473 29.46 9.53 2.36
C SER A 473 30.83 9.53 1.70
N TRP A 474 31.66 8.56 2.07
CA TRP A 474 33.00 8.40 1.51
C TRP A 474 32.99 8.16 0.00
N VAL A 475 31.91 7.55 -0.52
CA VAL A 475 31.86 7.02 -1.89
C VAL A 475 31.32 8.05 -2.89
N ASP A 476 30.49 9.01 -2.46
CA ASP A 476 29.84 9.95 -3.40
C ASP A 476 30.84 10.91 -4.08
N GLY A 477 32.03 11.11 -3.52
CA GLY A 477 33.10 11.94 -4.10
C GLY A 477 34.24 11.17 -4.76
N MET A 478 34.25 9.83 -4.71
CA MET A 478 35.34 9.02 -5.28
C MET A 478 35.19 8.79 -6.80
N PRO A 479 36.30 8.57 -7.52
CA PRO A 479 36.26 8.20 -8.93
C PRO A 479 35.35 6.98 -9.18
N SER A 480 34.42 7.12 -10.12
CA SER A 480 33.38 6.12 -10.39
C SER A 480 33.28 5.85 -11.88
N GLN A 481 33.52 4.60 -12.27
CA GLN A 481 33.38 4.16 -13.66
C GLN A 481 31.96 4.33 -14.22
N ARG A 482 30.93 4.37 -13.36
CA ARG A 482 29.52 4.51 -13.79
C ARG A 482 29.12 5.95 -14.05
N TYR A 483 29.60 6.87 -13.21
CA TYR A 483 29.27 8.29 -13.30
C TYR A 483 30.31 9.07 -14.10
N GLY A 484 31.46 8.46 -14.40
CA GLY A 484 32.58 9.10 -15.08
C GLY A 484 33.25 10.08 -14.12
N ALA A 485 34.31 9.64 -13.47
CA ALA A 485 35.21 10.49 -12.69
C ALA A 485 36.65 10.03 -12.89
#